data_AF-A0A9E5M4N7-F1
#
_entry.id   AF-A0A9E5M4N7-F1
#
_cell.length_a   1.000
_cell.length_b   1.000
_cell.length_c   1.000
_cell.angle_alpha   90.00
_cell.angle_beta   90.00
_cell.angle_gamma   90.00
#
_symmetry.space_group_name_H-M   'P 1'
#
loop_
_entity.id
_entity.type
_entity.pdbx_description
1 polymer ?
#
loop_
_entity_poly.entity_id
_entity_poly.type
_entity_poly.pdbx_seq_one_letter_code
_entity_poly.pdbx_strand_id
1 'polypeptide(L)'
;MKELTTAQVSTVIADADSVDAAILSRFSARAFINKPVEKSVLEELLQVAARAPSGTNTQPWKVYVVQGATKDKLVNEVCAVHNAMASNPA
;
A
#
# COMPACT_ATOMS: atom_id res chain seq x y z
N MET A 1 -21.89 9.38 13.47
CA MET A 1 -21.02 8.95 12.34
C MET A 1 -21.63 9.54 11.08
N LYS A 2 -20.91 10.38 10.34
CA LYS A 2 -21.38 10.86 9.03
C LYS A 2 -21.04 9.79 8.00
N GLU A 3 -22.05 9.24 7.33
CA GLU A 3 -21.86 8.42 6.15
C GLU A 3 -21.14 9.25 5.07
N LEU A 4 -19.95 8.83 4.69
CA LEU A 4 -19.20 9.38 3.57
C LEU A 4 -19.73 8.75 2.28
N THR A 5 -20.80 9.30 1.72
CA THR A 5 -21.49 8.77 0.53
C THR A 5 -20.87 9.23 -0.80
N THR A 6 -19.70 9.87 -0.80
CA THR A 6 -18.96 10.19 -2.02
C THR A 6 -17.47 10.00 -1.81
N ALA A 7 -16.83 9.24 -2.72
CA ALA A 7 -15.40 9.02 -2.70
C ALA A 7 -14.66 10.36 -2.85
N GLN A 8 -13.81 10.70 -1.87
CA GLN A 8 -13.05 11.96 -1.86
C GLN A 8 -11.97 12.02 -2.97
N VAL A 9 -11.71 10.89 -3.64
CA VAL A 9 -10.70 10.77 -4.70
C VAL A 9 -11.27 9.94 -5.84
N SER A 10 -11.10 10.42 -7.07
CA SER A 10 -11.38 9.63 -8.27
C SER A 10 -10.17 8.74 -8.57
N THR A 11 -10.40 7.44 -8.66
CA THR A 11 -9.38 6.45 -9.05
C THR A 11 -9.52 6.02 -10.51
N VAL A 12 -10.34 6.71 -11.29
CA VAL A 12 -10.55 6.37 -12.71
C VAL A 12 -9.35 6.86 -13.50
N ILE A 13 -8.49 5.92 -13.87
CA ILE A 13 -7.43 6.18 -14.85
C ILE A 13 -8.09 6.05 -16.22
N ALA A 14 -8.16 7.16 -16.97
CA ALA A 14 -8.81 7.20 -18.29
C ALA A 14 -8.15 6.26 -19.31
N ASP A 15 -6.85 6.04 -19.15
CA ASP A 15 -6.04 5.08 -19.89
C ASP A 15 -5.10 4.38 -18.90
N ALA A 16 -5.48 3.18 -18.46
CA ALA A 16 -4.71 2.42 -17.48
C ALA A 16 -3.39 1.86 -18.03
N ASP A 17 -3.24 1.79 -19.36
CA ASP A 17 -2.02 1.30 -20.01
C ASP A 17 -0.98 2.42 -20.22
N SER A 18 -1.39 3.68 -20.09
CA SER A 18 -0.48 4.82 -20.14
C SER A 18 0.30 4.99 -18.84
N VAL A 19 1.63 4.87 -18.96
CA VAL A 19 2.57 5.11 -17.85
C VAL A 19 2.42 6.54 -17.31
N ASP A 20 2.30 7.53 -18.18
CA ASP A 20 2.13 8.94 -17.78
C ASP A 20 0.82 9.15 -17.02
N ALA A 21 -0.29 8.56 -17.51
CA ALA A 21 -1.58 8.65 -16.84
C ALA A 21 -1.54 7.99 -15.45
N ALA A 22 -0.91 6.82 -15.33
CA ALA A 22 -0.73 6.13 -14.05
C ALA A 22 0.12 6.95 -13.06
N ILE A 23 1.21 7.56 -13.53
CA ILE A 23 2.11 8.37 -12.68
C ILE A 23 1.41 9.64 -12.19
N LEU A 24 0.76 10.39 -13.11
CA LEU A 24 0.16 11.69 -12.80
C LEU A 24 -1.12 11.59 -11.96
N SER A 25 -1.86 10.48 -12.07
CA SER A 25 -3.08 10.24 -11.29
C SER A 25 -2.83 9.63 -9.91
N ARG A 26 -1.65 9.06 -9.66
CA ARG A 26 -1.32 8.39 -8.39
C ARG A 26 -1.29 9.39 -7.23
N PHE A 27 -1.92 9.00 -6.12
CA PHE A 27 -1.84 9.70 -4.83
C PHE A 27 -1.50 8.72 -3.69
N SER A 28 -1.14 9.25 -2.52
CA SER A 28 -0.87 8.45 -1.33
C SER A 28 -2.15 8.25 -0.52
N ALA A 29 -2.82 7.11 -0.71
CA ALA A 29 -3.99 6.71 0.06
C ALA A 29 -3.61 6.35 1.51
N ARG A 30 -4.44 6.78 2.48
CA ARG A 30 -4.23 6.53 3.93
C ARG A 30 -5.43 5.89 4.63
N ALA A 31 -6.51 5.64 3.90
CA ALA A 31 -7.67 4.92 4.36
C ALA A 31 -8.07 3.93 3.25
N PHE A 32 -8.35 2.68 3.63
CA PHE A 32 -8.65 1.59 2.72
C PHE A 32 -9.98 0.95 3.11
N ILE A 33 -10.73 0.49 2.12
CA ILE A 33 -11.91 -0.34 2.36
C ILE A 33 -11.49 -1.71 2.88
N ASN A 34 -12.38 -2.37 3.63
CA ASN A 34 -12.15 -3.73 4.12
C ASN A 34 -12.37 -4.78 3.00
N LYS A 35 -11.64 -4.65 1.90
CA LYS A 35 -11.64 -5.58 0.77
C LYS A 35 -10.26 -6.24 0.71
N PRO A 36 -10.16 -7.57 0.88
CA PRO A 36 -8.90 -8.26 0.71
C PRO A 36 -8.41 -8.17 -0.74
N VAL A 37 -7.09 -8.19 -0.91
CA VAL A 37 -6.44 -8.28 -2.23
C VAL A 37 -5.97 -9.72 -2.42
N GLU A 38 -6.33 -10.30 -3.56
CA GLU A 38 -5.92 -11.65 -3.93
C GLU A 38 -4.40 -11.75 -4.04
N LYS A 39 -3.87 -12.91 -3.64
CA LYS A 39 -2.43 -13.16 -3.63
C LYS A 39 -1.81 -13.05 -5.03
N SER A 40 -2.51 -13.54 -6.06
CA SER A 40 -2.06 -13.48 -7.45
C SER A 40 -1.82 -12.04 -7.92
N VAL A 41 -2.73 -11.12 -7.58
CA VAL A 41 -2.60 -9.70 -7.92
C VAL A 41 -1.32 -9.12 -7.29
N LEU A 42 -1.04 -9.46 -6.03
CA LEU A 42 0.18 -9.00 -5.36
C LEU A 42 1.44 -9.58 -6.02
N GLU A 43 1.42 -10.86 -6.38
CA GLU A 43 2.54 -11.52 -7.06
C GLU A 43 2.80 -10.90 -8.43
N GLU A 44 1.78 -10.66 -9.23
CA GLU A 44 1.88 -10.00 -10.54
C GLU A 44 2.50 -8.60 -10.42
N LEU A 45 2.01 -7.78 -9.48
CA LEU A 45 2.56 -6.44 -9.23
C LEU A 45 4.03 -6.49 -8.83
N LEU A 46 4.41 -7.42 -7.95
CA LEU A 46 5.79 -7.57 -7.50
C LEU A 46 6.72 -8.09 -8.61
N GLN A 47 6.22 -8.95 -9.51
CA GLN A 47 6.97 -9.40 -10.68
C GLN A 47 7.28 -8.24 -11.64
N VAL A 48 6.31 -7.35 -11.87
CA VAL A 48 6.54 -6.13 -12.67
C VAL A 48 7.52 -5.20 -11.95
N ALA A 49 7.33 -4.96 -10.65
CA ALA A 49 8.20 -4.08 -9.86
C ALA A 49 9.66 -4.56 -9.81
N ALA A 50 9.89 -5.88 -9.79
CA ALA A 50 11.22 -6.48 -9.84
C ALA A 50 11.96 -6.23 -11.17
N ARG A 51 11.33 -5.65 -12.18
CA ARG A 51 12.02 -5.21 -13.42
C ARG A 51 12.73 -3.88 -13.28
N ALA A 52 12.61 -3.19 -12.13
CA ALA A 52 13.33 -1.95 -11.87
C ALA A 52 14.85 -2.14 -12.05
N PRO A 53 15.57 -1.18 -12.66
CA PRO A 53 17.02 -1.28 -12.81
C PRO A 53 17.69 -1.34 -11.44
N SER A 54 18.78 -2.11 -11.35
CA SER A 54 19.59 -2.22 -10.14
C SER A 54 21.07 -2.20 -10.48
N GLY A 55 21.91 -1.73 -9.56
CA GLY A 55 23.36 -1.72 -9.72
C GLY A 55 23.87 -3.12 -10.06
N THR A 56 24.62 -3.22 -11.16
CA THR A 56 25.12 -4.49 -11.74
C THR A 56 24.05 -5.58 -11.87
N ASN A 57 22.78 -5.18 -12.04
CA ASN A 57 21.61 -6.07 -12.10
C ASN A 57 21.48 -7.04 -10.90
N THR A 58 21.90 -6.62 -9.70
CA THR A 58 21.90 -7.46 -8.49
C THR A 58 20.52 -7.81 -7.96
N GLN A 59 19.50 -7.02 -8.31
CA GLN A 59 18.11 -7.21 -7.87
C GLN A 59 18.01 -7.42 -6.34
N PRO A 60 18.54 -6.50 -5.51
CA PRO A 60 18.81 -6.76 -4.10
C PRO A 60 17.56 -6.72 -3.20
N TRP A 61 16.38 -6.49 -3.76
CA TRP A 61 15.15 -6.30 -3.01
C TRP A 61 14.71 -7.59 -2.30
N LYS A 62 14.30 -7.44 -1.03
CA LYS A 62 13.60 -8.46 -0.26
C LYS A 62 12.23 -7.91 0.10
N VAL A 63 11.18 -8.59 -0.35
CA VAL A 63 9.79 -8.15 -0.12
C VAL A 63 9.09 -9.15 0.79
N TYR A 64 8.46 -8.63 1.84
CA TYR A 64 7.65 -9.41 2.77
C TYR A 64 6.22 -8.90 2.69
N VAL A 65 5.30 -9.78 2.29
CA VAL A 65 3.87 -9.50 2.24
C VAL A 65 3.22 -10.10 3.48
N VAL A 66 2.52 -9.30 4.26
CA VAL A 66 1.74 -9.75 5.42
C VAL A 66 0.25 -9.47 5.20
N GLN A 67 -0.59 -10.47 5.45
CA GLN A 67 -2.05 -10.39 5.32
C GLN A 67 -2.72 -11.07 6.53
N GLY A 68 -4.02 -10.82 6.70
CA GLY A 68 -4.82 -11.40 7.78
C GLY A 68 -4.23 -11.17 9.18
N ALA A 69 -4.28 -12.21 10.02
CA ALA A 69 -3.90 -12.14 11.43
C ALA A 69 -2.47 -11.63 11.66
N THR A 70 -1.51 -12.01 10.81
CA THR A 70 -0.11 -11.53 10.93
C THR A 70 -0.02 -10.03 10.71
N LYS A 71 -0.74 -9.50 9.71
CA LYS A 71 -0.83 -8.06 9.44
C LYS A 71 -1.53 -7.34 10.60
N ASP A 72 -2.63 -7.89 11.11
CA ASP A 72 -3.37 -7.28 12.22
C ASP A 72 -2.55 -7.22 13.50
N LYS A 73 -1.80 -8.29 13.81
CA LYS A 73 -0.85 -8.30 14.94
C LYS A 73 0.20 -7.21 14.81
N LEU A 74 0.85 -7.11 13.64
CA LEU A 74 1.87 -6.09 13.39
C LEU A 74 1.30 -4.67 13.56
N VAL A 75 0.11 -4.41 13.01
CA VAL A 75 -0.56 -3.11 13.12
C VAL A 75 -0.84 -2.77 14.59
N ASN A 76 -1.41 -3.70 15.34
CA ASN A 76 -1.75 -3.49 16.75
C ASN A 76 -0.51 -3.14 17.59
N GLU A 77 0.59 -3.88 17.42
CA GLU A 77 1.83 -3.63 18.16
C GLU A 77 2.43 -2.26 17.83
N VAL A 78 2.50 -1.90 16.55
CA VAL A 78 3.04 -0.59 16.11
C VAL A 78 2.18 0.56 16.63
N CYS A 79 0.85 0.45 16.52
CA CYS A 79 -0.07 1.46 17.03
C CYS A 79 0.02 1.61 18.55
N ALA A 80 0.15 0.52 19.30
CA ALA A 80 0.30 0.56 20.75
C ALA A 80 1.56 1.35 21.16
N VAL A 81 2.70 1.07 20.52
CA VAL A 81 3.95 1.79 20.78
C VAL A 81 3.83 3.27 20.42
N HIS A 82 3.28 3.59 19.25
CA HIS A 82 3.08 4.96 18.81
C HIS A 82 2.20 5.77 19.79
N ASN A 83 1.08 5.20 20.21
CA ASN A 83 0.15 5.85 21.13
C ASN A 83 0.76 6.04 22.53
N ALA A 84 1.56 5.08 23.01
CA ALA A 84 2.28 5.20 24.27
C ALA A 84 3.27 6.37 24.24
N MET A 85 4.03 6.52 23.14
CA MET A 85 4.94 7.66 22.95
C MET A 85 4.18 8.99 22.88
N ALA A 86 3.04 9.04 22.18
CA ALA A 86 2.22 10.24 22.07
C ALA A 86 1.60 10.65 23.41
N SER A 87 1.29 9.68 24.28
CA SER A 87 0.69 9.94 25.60
C SER A 87 1.71 10.35 26.66
N ASN A 88 3.00 10.04 26.45
CA ASN A 88 4.10 10.44 27.32
C ASN A 88 5.32 10.86 26.48
N PRO A 89 5.24 12.01 25.79
CA PRO A 89 6.39 12.57 25.11
C PRO A 89 7.42 13.00 26.17
N ALA A 90 8.68 12.58 25.98
CA ALA A 90 9.79 12.90 26.89
C ALA A 90 9.97 14.41 27.10
#